data_AF-A0A9E7BBU5-F1
#
_entry.id   AF-A0A9E7BBU5-F1
#
_cell.length_a   1.000
_cell.length_b   1.000
_cell.length_c   1.000
_cell.angle_alpha   90.00
_cell.angle_beta   90.00
_cell.angle_gamma   90.00
#
_symmetry.space_group_name_H-M   'P 1'
#
loop_
_entity.id
_entity.type
_entity.pdbx_description
1 polymer ?
#
loop_
_entity_poly.entity_id
_entity_poly.type
_entity_poly.pdbx_seq_one_letter_code
_entity_poly.pdbx_strand_id
1 'polypeptide(L)'
;DALRIDGSALEAGVAFDAAGQARSIELPPKARMRRSLWAVARETRADPGYVPRQVKNMLDAPFYSRSAVRTCLDGLETVGVHEALDLRRFRSPLLKPMLAMRVPRRPGWTFAQT
;
A
#
# COMPACT_ATOMS: atom_id res chain seq x y z
N ASP A 1 8.88 0.44 1.41
CA ASP A 1 9.96 -0.29 0.70
C ASP A 1 9.85 -0.02 -0.79
N ALA A 2 10.94 -0.24 -1.55
CA ALA A 2 10.99 -0.03 -2.98
C ALA A 2 11.98 -0.99 -3.65
N LEU A 3 11.58 -1.54 -4.80
CA LEU A 3 12.48 -2.24 -5.72
C LEU A 3 12.78 -1.30 -6.91
N ARG A 4 14.05 -0.91 -7.05
CA ARG A 4 14.49 -0.01 -8.12
C ARG A 4 14.67 -0.76 -9.44
N ILE A 5 14.74 -0.01 -10.54
CA ILE A 5 14.90 -0.56 -11.89
C ILE A 5 16.23 -1.31 -12.04
N ASP A 6 17.27 -0.83 -11.37
CA ASP A 6 18.61 -1.43 -11.31
C ASP A 6 18.67 -2.70 -10.44
N GLY A 7 17.56 -3.12 -9.83
CA GLY A 7 17.48 -4.29 -8.96
C GLY A 7 17.82 -4.02 -7.50
N SER A 8 18.29 -2.82 -7.14
CA SER A 8 18.54 -2.47 -5.75
C SER A 8 17.24 -2.33 -4.96
N ALA A 9 17.26 -2.73 -3.70
CA ALA A 9 16.15 -2.55 -2.77
C ALA A 9 16.40 -1.35 -1.86
N LEU A 10 15.32 -0.65 -1.48
CA LEU A 10 15.31 0.33 -0.40
C LEU A 10 14.24 -0.06 0.60
N GLU A 11 14.64 -0.30 1.84
CA GLU A 11 13.74 -0.71 2.90
C GLU A 11 14.09 0.04 4.18
N ALA A 12 13.07 0.35 4.99
CA ALA A 12 13.25 1.01 6.28
C ALA A 12 12.12 0.55 7.22
N GLY A 13 12.50 0.16 8.43
CA GLY A 13 11.59 -0.17 9.52
C GLY A 13 11.90 0.72 10.71
N VAL A 14 10.88 1.39 11.25
CA VAL A 14 11.03 2.28 12.40
C VAL A 14 9.91 1.96 13.39
N ALA A 15 10.28 1.71 14.64
CA ALA A 15 9.34 1.60 15.75
C ALA A 15 9.44 2.85 16.64
N PHE A 16 8.30 3.26 17.18
CA PHE A 16 8.19 4.36 18.14
C PHE A 16 7.72 3.80 19.48
N ASP A 17 8.38 4.17 20.57
CA ASP A 17 7.91 3.83 21.91
C ASP A 17 6.84 4.82 22.42
N ALA A 18 6.32 4.58 23.63
CA ALA A 18 5.32 5.43 24.25
C ALA A 18 5.81 6.87 24.56
N ALA A 19 7.13 7.09 24.60
CA ALA A 19 7.75 8.40 24.77
C ALA A 19 8.04 9.09 23.42
N GLY A 20 7.71 8.44 22.29
CA GLY A 20 7.94 8.95 20.95
C GLY A 20 9.37 8.76 20.45
N GLN A 21 10.22 7.99 21.14
CA GLN A 21 11.58 7.71 20.67
C GLN A 21 11.54 6.73 19.51
N ALA A 22 12.20 7.11 18.41
CA ALA A 22 12.31 6.30 17.21
C ALA A 22 13.52 5.37 17.27
N ARG A 23 13.33 4.10 16.93
CA ARG A 23 14.44 3.14 16.72
C ARG A 23 14.26 2.40 15.41
N SER A 24 15.39 2.09 14.77
CA SER A 24 15.38 1.17 13.63
C SER A 24 15.01 -0.23 14.10
N ILE A 25 14.22 -0.94 13.30
CA ILE A 25 13.85 -2.33 13.56
C ILE A 25 14.17 -3.19 12.35
N GLU A 26 14.40 -4.48 12.60
CA GLU A 26 14.35 -5.46 11.53
C GLU A 26 12.93 -5.53 10.97
N LEU A 27 12.82 -5.55 9.65
CA LEU A 27 11.53 -5.60 8.99
C LEU A 27 10.98 -7.03 9.03
N PRO A 28 9.69 -7.20 9.39
CA PRO A 28 9.02 -8.49 9.23
C PRO A 28 9.11 -8.99 7.77
N PRO A 29 8.91 -10.30 7.53
CA PRO A 29 8.94 -10.82 6.17
C PRO A 29 7.86 -10.17 5.30
N LYS A 30 8.11 -10.16 4.00
CA LYS A 30 7.12 -9.72 3.01
C LYS A 30 6.00 -10.74 2.88
N ALA A 31 4.77 -10.26 2.91
CA ALA A 31 3.56 -11.03 2.69
C ALA A 31 2.77 -10.45 1.51
N ARG A 32 2.44 -11.31 0.56
CA ARG A 32 1.66 -10.94 -0.63
C ARG A 32 0.18 -10.82 -0.29
N MET A 33 -0.49 -9.88 -0.94
CA MET A 33 -1.95 -9.78 -0.91
C MET A 33 -2.53 -9.77 -2.32
N ARG A 34 -3.86 -9.85 -2.44
CA ARG A 34 -4.55 -9.81 -3.75
C ARG A 34 -4.12 -8.55 -4.50
N ARG A 35 -3.97 -8.62 -5.83
CA ARG A 35 -3.71 -7.44 -6.68
C ARG A 35 -4.86 -6.43 -6.59
N SER A 36 -4.60 -5.17 -6.94
CA SER A 36 -5.64 -4.14 -7.03
C SER A 36 -6.60 -4.40 -8.20
N LEU A 37 -7.68 -3.61 -8.34
CA LEU A 37 -8.61 -3.71 -9.47
C LEU A 37 -7.91 -3.39 -10.80
N TRP A 38 -6.92 -2.50 -10.77
CA TRP A 38 -6.02 -2.22 -11.89
C TRP A 38 -4.86 -3.21 -12.02
N ALA A 39 -4.96 -4.36 -11.34
CA ALA A 39 -3.94 -5.39 -11.29
C ALA A 39 -2.56 -4.86 -10.87
N VAL A 40 -2.47 -3.84 -10.02
CA VAL A 40 -1.19 -3.44 -9.40
C VAL A 40 -0.78 -4.54 -8.42
N ALA A 41 0.50 -4.95 -8.46
CA ALA A 41 1.04 -5.93 -7.51
C ALA A 41 1.12 -5.29 -6.12
N ARG A 42 0.74 -6.03 -5.08
CA ARG A 42 0.70 -5.52 -3.70
C ARG A 42 1.33 -6.53 -2.75
N GLU A 43 2.23 -6.04 -1.92
CA GLU A 43 2.90 -6.77 -0.86
C GLU A 43 3.10 -5.82 0.31
N THR A 44 2.99 -6.34 1.53
CA THR A 44 3.26 -5.57 2.75
C THR A 44 4.05 -6.43 3.72
N ARG A 45 4.35 -5.91 4.90
CA ARG A 45 5.00 -6.64 6.00
C ARG A 45 3.94 -7.30 6.88
N ALA A 46 4.18 -8.54 7.26
CA ALA A 46 3.35 -9.29 8.20
C ALA A 46 4.15 -10.41 8.88
N ASP A 47 3.64 -10.88 10.01
CA ASP A 47 4.19 -12.04 10.70
C ASP A 47 4.15 -13.31 9.81
N PRO A 48 5.09 -14.26 10.02
CA PRO A 48 5.13 -15.50 9.26
C PRO A 48 3.77 -16.23 9.23
N GLY A 49 3.32 -16.58 8.03
CA GLY A 49 2.05 -17.29 7.82
C GLY A 49 0.80 -16.42 7.80
N TYR A 50 0.88 -15.14 8.18
CA TYR A 50 -0.26 -14.23 8.10
C TYR A 50 -0.48 -13.76 6.65
N VAL A 51 -1.74 -13.68 6.21
CA VAL A 51 -2.12 -13.20 4.87
C VAL A 51 -2.84 -11.86 5.00
N PRO A 52 -2.17 -10.72 4.70
CA PRO A 52 -2.76 -9.40 4.81
C PRO A 52 -4.01 -9.25 3.94
N ARG A 53 -5.01 -8.54 4.48
CA ARG A 53 -6.29 -8.31 3.82
C ARG A 53 -6.61 -6.83 3.72
N GLN A 54 -6.96 -6.38 2.52
CA GLN A 54 -7.53 -5.06 2.33
C GLN A 54 -8.89 -4.99 3.04
N VAL A 55 -9.06 -4.00 3.92
CA VAL A 55 -10.31 -3.74 4.65
C VAL A 55 -11.04 -2.50 4.14
N LYS A 56 -10.32 -1.54 3.55
CA LYS A 56 -10.94 -0.34 2.93
C LYS A 56 -10.17 0.07 1.69
N ASN A 57 -10.88 0.19 0.56
CA ASN A 57 -10.33 0.84 -0.62
C ASN A 57 -10.29 2.35 -0.42
N MET A 58 -9.16 2.99 -0.69
CA MET A 58 -9.03 4.45 -0.58
C MET A 58 -8.78 5.08 -1.96
N LEU A 59 -7.91 4.47 -2.76
CA LEU A 59 -7.62 4.89 -4.14
C LEU A 59 -7.13 3.68 -4.95
N ASP A 60 -7.62 3.53 -6.17
CA ASP A 60 -7.11 2.53 -7.12
C ASP A 60 -6.97 3.13 -8.52
N ALA A 61 -5.78 3.00 -9.10
CA ALA A 61 -5.39 3.57 -10.38
C ALA A 61 -4.41 2.62 -11.11
N PRO A 62 -4.20 2.80 -12.44
CA PRO A 62 -3.40 1.89 -13.27
C PRO A 62 -1.98 1.57 -12.76
N PHE A 63 -1.37 2.52 -12.05
CA PHE A 63 0.01 2.44 -11.54
C PHE A 63 0.12 2.68 -10.04
N TYR A 64 -0.96 3.05 -9.35
CA TYR A 64 -0.93 3.41 -7.94
C TYR A 64 -2.19 2.91 -7.23
N SER A 65 -2.04 2.37 -6.03
CA SER A 65 -3.18 2.02 -5.18
C SER A 65 -2.88 2.35 -3.73
N ARG A 66 -3.89 2.84 -3.00
CA ARG A 66 -3.87 3.09 -1.56
C ARG A 66 -5.06 2.40 -0.91
N SER A 67 -4.83 1.69 0.17
CA SER A 67 -5.87 0.99 0.91
C SER A 67 -5.53 0.85 2.38
N ALA A 68 -6.55 0.80 3.25
CA ALA A 68 -6.36 0.30 4.59
C ALA A 68 -6.26 -1.23 4.53
N VAL A 69 -5.22 -1.78 5.15
CA VAL A 69 -4.90 -3.21 5.15
C VAL A 69 -4.78 -3.68 6.60
N ARG A 70 -5.51 -4.74 6.92
CA ARG A 70 -5.33 -5.49 8.15
C ARG A 70 -4.11 -6.41 8.00
N THR A 71 -3.22 -6.33 8.97
CA THR A 71 -1.97 -7.11 9.05
C THR A 71 -1.69 -7.50 10.51
N CYS A 72 -0.77 -8.44 10.71
CA CYS A 72 -0.25 -8.83 12.01
C CYS A 72 1.24 -8.49 12.06
N LEU A 73 1.67 -7.77 13.10
CA LEU A 73 3.06 -7.39 13.32
C LEU A 73 3.37 -7.63 14.80
N ASP A 74 4.40 -8.43 15.08
CA ASP A 74 4.81 -8.78 16.45
C ASP A 74 3.67 -9.40 17.27
N GLY A 75 2.83 -10.23 16.63
CA GLY A 75 1.66 -10.86 17.24
C GLY A 75 0.45 -9.94 17.43
N LEU A 76 0.55 -8.66 17.04
CA LEU A 76 -0.52 -7.68 17.17
C LEU A 76 -1.23 -7.47 15.83
N GLU A 77 -2.52 -7.79 15.78
CA GLU A 77 -3.35 -7.47 14.63
C GLU A 77 -3.68 -5.97 14.63
N THR A 78 -3.43 -5.32 13.50
CA THR A 78 -3.65 -3.88 13.35
C THR A 78 -4.09 -3.53 11.92
N VAL A 79 -4.58 -2.31 11.73
CA VAL A 79 -4.95 -1.77 10.42
C VAL A 79 -4.02 -0.61 10.08
N GLY A 80 -3.22 -0.80 9.04
CA GLY A 80 -2.31 0.20 8.52
C GLY A 80 -2.75 0.73 7.15
N VAL A 81 -2.24 1.90 6.77
CA VAL A 81 -2.33 2.37 5.37
C VAL A 81 -1.23 1.66 4.58
N HIS A 82 -1.62 1.06 3.46
CA HIS A 82 -0.72 0.44 2.51
C HIS A 82 -0.82 1.13 1.16
N GLU A 83 0.34 1.41 0.57
CA GLU A 83 0.49 2.02 -0.75
C GLU A 83 1.34 1.13 -1.65
N ALA A 84 0.89 0.97 -2.89
CA ALA A 84 1.65 0.27 -3.93
C ALA A 84 1.78 1.18 -5.15
N LEU A 85 3.00 1.31 -5.66
CA LEU A 85 3.36 2.20 -6.77
C LEU A 85 4.21 1.44 -7.79
N ASP A 86 3.76 1.39 -9.05
CA ASP A 86 4.48 0.80 -10.17
C ASP A 86 4.97 1.89 -11.13
N LEU A 87 6.23 2.28 -10.98
CA LEU A 87 6.84 3.31 -11.80
C LEU A 87 7.14 2.86 -13.24
N ARG A 88 7.20 1.55 -13.51
CA ARG A 88 7.33 1.03 -14.89
C ARG A 88 6.04 1.27 -15.65
N ARG A 89 4.90 1.01 -15.01
CA ARG A 89 3.57 1.37 -15.55
C ARG A 89 3.43 2.89 -15.68
N PHE A 90 3.79 3.66 -14.67
CA PHE A 90 3.72 5.13 -14.75
C PHE A 90 4.50 5.72 -15.93
N ARG A 91 5.64 5.11 -16.30
CA ARG A 91 6.45 5.52 -17.44
C ARG A 91 5.83 5.15 -18.80
N SER A 92 4.87 4.24 -18.85
CA SER A 92 4.25 3.81 -20.10
C SER A 92 3.50 4.96 -20.79
N PRO A 93 3.79 5.27 -22.06
CA PRO A 93 3.08 6.33 -22.80
C PRO A 93 1.59 6.03 -22.96
N LEU A 94 1.21 4.75 -22.96
CA LEU A 94 -0.20 4.32 -23.06
C LEU A 94 -1.03 4.75 -21.84
N LEU A 95 -0.42 4.93 -20.67
CA LEU A 95 -1.10 5.35 -19.45
C LEU A 95 -1.09 6.87 -19.24
N LYS A 96 -0.24 7.62 -19.95
CA LYS A 96 -0.12 9.08 -19.78
C LYS A 96 -1.42 9.84 -20.12
N PRO A 97 -2.17 9.51 -21.19
CA PRO A 97 -3.43 10.19 -21.46
C PRO A 97 -4.44 10.08 -20.32
N MET A 98 -4.44 8.98 -19.57
CA MET A 98 -5.35 8.80 -18.43
C MET A 98 -5.14 9.84 -17.31
N LEU A 99 -3.93 10.42 -17.20
CA LEU A 99 -3.64 11.47 -16.22
C LEU A 99 -4.35 12.79 -16.56
N ALA A 100 -4.64 13.03 -17.85
CA ALA A 100 -5.39 14.20 -18.29
C ALA A 100 -6.90 14.04 -18.05
N MET A 101 -7.36 12.82 -17.77
CA MET A 101 -8.78 12.53 -17.57
C MET A 101 -9.16 12.72 -16.10
N ARG A 102 -10.23 13.46 -15.85
CA ARG A 102 -10.81 13.60 -14.51
C ARG A 102 -11.42 12.29 -14.06
N VAL A 103 -11.00 11.82 -12.87
CA VAL A 103 -11.60 10.63 -12.25
C VAL A 103 -13.09 10.88 -11.96
N PRO A 104 -14.01 10.01 -12.41
CA PRO A 104 -15.42 10.11 -12.08
C PRO A 104 -15.61 10.09 -10.56
N ARG A 105 -16.29 11.10 -10.03
CA ARG A 105 -16.68 11.14 -8.61
C ARG A 105 -18.10 10.61 -8.49
N ARG A 106 -18.41 9.87 -7.42
CA ARG A 106 -19.79 9.49 -7.12
C ARG A 106 -20.61 10.77 -6.85
N PRO A 107 -21.64 11.09 -7.66
CA PRO A 107 -22.55 12.18 -7.33
C PRO A 107 -23.32 11.83 -6.05
N GLY A 108 -23.63 12.85 -5.23
CA GLY A 108 -24.44 12.68 -4.01
C GLY A 108 -23.76 11.91 -2.86
N TRP A 109 -22.42 11.90 -2.80
CA TRP A 109 -21.72 11.26 -1.68
C TRP A 109 -22.09 11.94 -0.34
N THR A 110 -22.68 11.16 0.57
CA THR A 110 -22.94 11.58 1.94
C THR A 110 -21.98 10.85 2.89
N PHE A 111 -21.49 11.56 3.90
CA PHE A 111 -20.80 10.92 5.00
C PHE A 111 -21.86 10.27 5.90
N ALA A 112 -21.66 9.00 6.26
CA ALA A 112 -22.47 8.39 7.31
C ALA A 112 -22.22 9.18 8.60
N GLN A 113 -23.28 9.75 9.18
CA GLN A 113 -23.19 10.31 10.53
C GLN A 113 -22.90 9.15 11.49
N THR A 114 -21.85 9.31 12.27
CA THR A 114 -21.46 8.36 13.33
C THR A 114 -22.05 8.84 14.65
#